data_AF-A0A0L6JBF7-F1
#
_entry.id   AF-A0A0L6JBF7-F1
#
_cell.length_a   1.000
_cell.length_b   1.000
_cell.length_c   1.000
_cell.angle_alpha   90.00
_cell.angle_beta   90.00
_cell.angle_gamma   90.00
#
_symmetry.space_group_name_H-M   'P 1'
#
loop_
_entity.id
_entity.type
_entity.pdbx_description
1 polymer ?
#
loop_
_entity_poly.entity_id
_entity_poly.type
_entity_poly.pdbx_seq_one_letter_code
_entity_poly.pdbx_strand_id
1 'polypeptide(L)' 'MITSTLAPVATGTRAAERPIAVAIAAFLGLGLLFMAGFSPAIALHNAAHDFRHTQNFPCH' A
#
# COMPACT_ATOMS: atom_id res chain seq x y z
N MET A 1 -8.81 14.77 -43.61
CA MET A 1 -8.63 15.28 -42.24
C MET A 1 -9.74 14.63 -41.39
N ILE A 2 -9.42 13.58 -40.64
CA ILE A 2 -10.38 12.82 -39.83
C ILE A 2 -10.14 13.15 -38.35
N THR A 3 -10.97 14.02 -37.78
CA THR A 3 -10.87 14.39 -36.37
C THR A 3 -11.59 13.33 -35.54
N SER A 4 -10.84 12.52 -34.81
CA SER A 4 -11.40 11.58 -33.83
C SER A 4 -11.78 12.37 -32.58
N THR A 5 -13.08 12.51 -32.31
CA THR A 5 -13.58 13.03 -31.05
C THR A 5 -13.28 12.03 -29.93
N LEU A 6 -12.45 12.43 -28.96
CA LEU A 6 -12.23 11.64 -27.74
C LEU A 6 -13.51 11.67 -26.91
N ALA A 7 -14.04 10.49 -26.58
CA ALA A 7 -15.17 10.38 -25.66
C ALA A 7 -14.77 10.91 -24.26
N PRO A 8 -15.70 11.56 -23.53
CA PRO A 8 -15.43 11.96 -22.16
C PRO A 8 -15.16 10.71 -21.31
N VAL A 9 -13.99 10.66 -20.67
CA VAL A 9 -13.72 9.68 -19.61
C VAL A 9 -14.74 9.93 -18.51
N ALA A 10 -15.61 8.96 -18.27
CA ALA A 10 -16.58 9.03 -17.19
C ALA A 10 -15.81 9.13 -15.86
N THR A 11 -15.89 10.28 -15.19
CA THR A 11 -15.43 10.49 -13.81
C THR A 11 -16.42 9.88 -12.80
N GLY A 12 -16.95 8.69 -13.13
CA GLY A 12 -17.88 7.94 -12.29
C GLY A 12 -17.17 7.38 -11.05
N THR A 13 -17.90 7.38 -9.93
CA THR A 13 -17.67 6.64 -8.66
C THR A 13 -16.35 6.77 -7.89
N ARG A 14 -15.36 7.55 -8.33
CA ARG A 14 -14.12 7.73 -7.51
C ARG A 14 -14.37 8.22 -6.08
N ALA A 15 -15.44 8.98 -5.84
CA ALA A 15 -15.77 9.49 -4.52
C ALA A 15 -16.20 8.39 -3.52
N ALA A 16 -16.90 7.35 -3.99
CA ALA A 16 -17.37 6.24 -3.15
C ALA A 16 -16.27 5.20 -2.87
N GLU A 17 -15.27 5.11 -3.75
CA GLU A 17 -14.12 4.19 -3.62
C GLU A 17 -13.02 4.75 -2.69
N ARG A 18 -12.90 6.08 -2.58
CA ARG A 18 -11.96 6.78 -1.69
C ARG A 18 -11.98 6.30 -0.23
N PRO A 19 -13.13 6.22 0.46
CA PRO A 19 -13.14 5.79 1.86
C PRO A 19 -12.62 4.36 2.04
N ILE A 20 -12.91 3.46 1.09
CA ILE A 20 -12.41 2.09 1.11
C ILE A 20 -10.89 2.08 0.94
N ALA A 21 -10.36 2.82 -0.02
CA ALA A 21 -8.92 2.94 -0.23
C ALA A 21 -8.20 3.51 1.01
N VAL A 22 -8.77 4.54 1.65
CA VAL A 22 -8.25 5.11 2.89
C VAL A 22 -8.31 4.11 4.04
N ALA A 23 -9.40 3.36 4.20
CA ALA A 23 -9.52 2.35 5.25
C ALA A 23 -8.47 1.23 5.09
N ILE A 24 -8.24 0.76 3.86
CA ILE A 24 -7.21 -0.25 3.56
C ILE A 24 -5.83 0.31 3.86
N ALA A 25 -5.52 1.52 3.39
CA ALA A 25 -4.23 2.17 3.65
C ALA A 25 -3.99 2.39 5.15
N ALA A 26 -5.01 2.83 5.88
CA ALA A 26 -4.94 3.02 7.32
C ALA A 26 -4.75 1.69 8.05
N PHE A 27 -5.50 0.64 7.70
CA PHE A 27 -5.33 -0.68 8.28
C PHE A 27 -3.91 -1.22 8.07
N LEU A 28 -3.38 -1.09 6.85
CA LEU A 28 -2.03 -1.54 6.53
C LEU A 28 -0.98 -0.72 7.32
N GLY A 29 -1.12 0.61 7.35
CA GLY A 29 -0.22 1.50 8.09
C GLY A 29 -0.23 1.23 9.59
N LEU A 30 -1.41 1.10 10.21
CA LEU A 30 -1.53 0.75 11.62
C LEU A 30 -0.98 -0.65 11.90
N GLY A 31 -1.19 -1.61 10.99
CA GLY A 31 -0.59 -2.93 11.07
C GLY A 31 0.94 -2.84 11.13
N LEU A 32 1.58 -2.10 10.23
CA LEU A 32 3.03 -1.92 10.22
C LEU A 32 3.54 -1.30 11.53
N LEU A 33 2.87 -0.27 12.04
CA LEU A 33 3.21 0.36 13.32
C LEU A 33 3.06 -0.62 14.50
N PHE A 34 1.99 -1.43 14.50
CA PHE A 34 1.78 -2.43 15.54
C PHE A 34 2.88 -3.50 15.52
N MET A 35 3.23 -4.05 14.35
CA MET A 35 4.27 -5.07 14.23
C MET A 35 5.66 -4.55 14.65
N ALA A 36 6.00 -3.33 14.26
CA ALA A 36 7.28 -2.71 14.59
C ALA A 36 7.35 -2.15 16.02
N GLY A 37 6.25 -1.66 16.61
CA GLY A 37 6.29 -0.94 17.88
C GLY A 37 5.68 -1.66 19.08
N PHE A 38 4.67 -2.51 18.86
CA PHE A 38 3.79 -2.99 19.92
C PHE A 38 3.60 -4.52 19.92
N SER A 39 4.19 -5.24 18.96
CA SER A 39 4.07 -6.69 18.86
C SER A 39 4.72 -7.38 20.07
N PRO A 40 3.97 -8.19 20.84
CA PRO A 40 4.55 -9.03 21.89
C PRO A 40 5.31 -10.23 21.32
N ALA A 41 5.08 -10.57 20.04
CA ALA A 41 5.79 -11.64 19.35
C ALA A 41 7.12 -11.11 18.79
N ILE A 42 8.23 -11.57 19.37
CA ILE A 42 9.58 -11.16 18.99
C ILE A 42 9.93 -11.50 17.54
N ALA A 43 9.42 -12.62 17.02
CA ALA A 43 9.62 -13.02 15.63
C ALA A 43 9.03 -11.98 14.65
N LEU A 44 7.86 -11.44 14.98
CA LEU A 44 7.13 -10.53 14.12
C LEU A 44 7.71 -9.10 14.16
N HIS A 45 8.17 -8.68 15.35
CA HIS A 45 8.93 -7.44 15.53
C HIS A 45 10.28 -7.49 14.80
N ASN A 46 11.02 -8.59 14.96
CA ASN A 46 12.30 -8.79 14.27
C ASN A 46 12.12 -8.85 12.75
N ALA A 47 11.10 -9.55 12.25
CA ALA A 47 10.77 -9.56 10.84
C ALA A 47 10.44 -8.15 10.30
N ALA A 48 9.71 -7.34 11.09
CA ALA A 48 9.42 -5.97 10.73
C ALA A 48 10.68 -5.07 10.70
N HIS A 49 11.75 -5.43 11.41
CA HIS A 49 13.02 -4.70 11.42
C HIS A 49 14.05 -5.24 10.41
N ASP A 50 13.91 -6.49 9.95
CA ASP A 50 14.92 -7.17 9.11
C ASP A 50 14.80 -6.88 7.61
N PHE A 51 13.83 -6.07 7.18
CA PHE A 51 13.63 -5.71 5.77
C PHE A 51 14.88 -5.20 5.05
N ARG A 52 15.81 -4.55 5.76
CA ARG A 52 17.07 -4.06 5.16
C ARG A 52 17.99 -5.17 4.66
N HIS A 53 18.01 -6.35 5.29
CA HIS A 53 18.87 -7.47 4.87
C HIS A 53 18.21 -8.28 3.76
N THR A 54 16.88 -8.39 3.74
CA THR A 54 16.14 -9.13 2.72
C THR A 54 15.96 -8.34 1.42
N GLN A 55 16.05 -7.01 1.45
CA GLN A 55 15.94 -6.14 0.27
C GLN A 55 17.25 -6.00 -0.51
N ASN A 56 18.36 -6.46 0.05
CA ASN A 56 19.64 -6.53 -0.66
C ASN A 56 19.58 -7.73 -1.62
N PHE A 57 18.84 -7.59 -2.72
CA PHE A 57 18.86 -8.55 -3.83
C PHE A 57 20.34 -8.88 -4.14
N PRO A 58 20.72 -10.17 -4.20
CA PRO A 58 22.06 -10.51 -4.63
C PRO A 58 22.22 -9.97 -6.05
N CYS A 59 23.04 -8.94 -6.20
CA CYS A 59 23.51 -8.47 -7.49
C CYS A 59 24.62 -9.39 -7.98
N HIS A 60 24.32 -10.69 -8.06
CA HIS A 60 25.17 -11.65 -8.72
C HIS A 60 24.39 -12.74 -9.43
#